data_AF-A0A1Y0L0U1-F1
#
_entry.id   AF-A0A1Y0L0U1-F1
#
_cell.length_a   1.000
_cell.length_b   1.000
_cell.length_c   1.000
_cell.angle_alpha   90.00
_cell.angle_beta   90.00
_cell.angle_gamma   90.00
#
_symmetry.space_group_name_H-M   'P 1'
#
loop_
_entity.id
_entity.type
_entity.pdbx_description
1 polymer ?
#
loop_
_entity_poly.entity_id
_entity_poly.type
_entity_poly.pdbx_seq_one_letter_code
_entity_poly.pdbx_strand_id
1 'polypeptide(L)'
;MPKKYNIDDLNIHVKLYLLVNFLMREFRQRFTKAFPKLYADAFVHLMFIKHAVGISQFELGELSNTNKSTLSRNIKILLDNELVIKKQQPELMKMNYIYLKKVS
;
A
#
# COMPACT_ATOMS: atom_id res chain seq x y z
N MET A 1 7.66 -30.68 32.12
CA MET A 1 8.97 -30.06 31.85
C MET A 1 8.76 -28.57 31.63
N PRO A 2 9.48 -27.66 32.31
CA PRO A 2 9.37 -26.24 32.03
C PRO A 2 9.85 -25.97 30.59
N LYS A 3 9.08 -25.21 29.81
CA LYS A 3 9.49 -24.80 28.46
C LYS A 3 10.80 -24.00 28.59
N LYS A 4 11.89 -24.51 28.04
CA LYS A 4 13.12 -23.71 27.85
C LYS A 4 12.84 -22.72 26.73
N TYR A 5 12.65 -21.46 27.07
CA TYR A 5 12.52 -20.39 26.08
C TYR A 5 13.91 -20.03 25.57
N ASN A 6 14.08 -19.93 24.25
CA ASN A 6 15.30 -19.38 23.67
C ASN A 6 15.26 -17.85 23.80
N ILE A 7 15.76 -17.35 24.93
CA ILE A 7 15.72 -15.92 25.29
C ILE A 7 16.51 -15.08 24.28
N ASP A 8 17.59 -15.63 23.72
CA ASP A 8 18.44 -14.92 22.75
C ASP A 8 17.71 -14.70 21.42
N ASP A 9 17.04 -15.72 20.89
CA ASP A 9 16.21 -15.61 19.69
C ASP A 9 15.08 -14.59 19.89
N LEU A 10 14.41 -14.65 21.05
CA LEU A 10 13.37 -13.71 21.41
C LEU A 10 13.89 -12.26 21.44
N ASN A 11 15.07 -12.05 22.04
CA ASN A 11 15.69 -10.72 22.11
C ASN A 11 16.00 -10.17 20.71
N ILE A 12 16.51 -11.00 19.80
CA ILE A 12 16.74 -10.62 18.39
C ILE A 12 15.42 -10.22 17.72
N HIS A 13 14.38 -11.04 17.88
CA HIS A 13 13.08 -10.79 17.24
C HIS A 13 12.44 -9.49 17.77
N VAL A 14 12.54 -9.25 19.08
CA VAL A 14 12.06 -8.01 19.70
C VAL A 14 12.82 -6.79 19.17
N LYS A 15 14.16 -6.87 19.08
CA LYS A 15 14.97 -5.77 18.53
C LYS A 15 14.63 -5.48 17.08
N LEU A 16 14.49 -6.51 16.25
CA LEU A 16 14.10 -6.36 14.84
C LEU A 16 12.70 -5.75 14.72
N TYR A 17 11.75 -6.22 15.52
CA TYR A 17 10.39 -5.67 15.55
C TYR A 17 10.39 -4.18 15.94
N LEU A 18 11.15 -3.80 16.95
CA LEU A 18 11.29 -2.39 17.35
C LEU A 18 11.92 -1.54 16.25
N LEU A 19 12.96 -2.04 15.58
CA LEU A 19 13.60 -1.36 14.45
C LEU A 19 12.62 -1.14 13.30
N VAL A 20 11.87 -2.18 12.90
CA VAL A 20 10.85 -2.07 11.84
C VAL A 20 9.79 -1.02 12.21
N ASN A 21 9.29 -1.02 13.44
CA ASN A 21 8.31 -0.02 13.89
C ASN A 21 8.87 1.39 13.87
N PHE A 22 10.12 1.58 14.30
CA PHE A 22 10.78 2.88 14.26
C PHE A 22 10.90 3.39 12.83
N LEU A 23 11.38 2.55 11.90
CA LEU A 23 11.49 2.89 10.48
C LEU A 23 10.13 3.21 9.86
N MET A 24 9.10 2.43 10.17
CA MET A 24 7.74 2.68 9.70
C MET A 24 7.18 4.01 10.20
N ARG A 25 7.48 4.39 11.45
CA ARG A 25 7.07 5.67 12.02
C ARG A 25 7.77 6.84 11.33
N GLU A 26 9.09 6.76 11.18
CA GLU A 26 9.87 7.79 10.48
C GLU A 26 9.41 7.96 9.03
N PHE A 27 9.18 6.84 8.34
CA PHE A 27 8.63 6.85 6.99
C PHE A 27 7.29 7.58 6.94
N ARG A 28 6.33 7.22 7.82
CA ARG A 28 5.02 7.87 7.90
C ARG A 28 5.14 9.37 8.17
N GLN A 29 5.99 9.79 9.10
CA GLN A 29 6.17 11.21 9.42
C GLN A 29 6.71 12.01 8.23
N ARG A 30 7.76 11.51 7.59
CA ARG A 30 8.35 12.16 6.40
C ARG A 30 7.36 12.17 5.23
N PHE A 31 6.64 11.08 5.05
CA PHE A 31 5.63 10.93 4.03
C PHE A 31 4.48 11.94 4.21
N THR A 32 3.87 12.00 5.40
CA THR A 32 2.76 12.92 5.68
C THR A 32 3.17 14.38 5.47
N LYS A 33 4.44 14.73 5.74
CA LYS A 33 4.97 16.07 5.44
C LYS A 33 5.09 16.34 3.94
N ALA A 34 5.57 15.37 3.15
CA ALA A 34 5.76 15.52 1.71
C ALA A 34 4.44 15.44 0.92
N PHE A 35 3.49 14.62 1.37
CA PHE A 35 2.22 14.33 0.70
C PHE A 35 1.04 14.45 1.66
N PRO A 36 0.72 15.66 2.17
CA PRO A 36 -0.28 15.85 3.24
C PRO A 36 -1.70 15.47 2.83
N LYS A 37 -1.98 15.34 1.52
CA LYS A 37 -3.30 14.99 0.98
C LYS A 37 -3.52 13.48 0.86
N LEU A 38 -2.51 12.66 1.13
CA LEU A 38 -2.56 11.21 0.95
C LEU A 38 -2.33 10.48 2.28
N TYR A 39 -2.99 9.33 2.44
CA TYR A 39 -2.57 8.34 3.44
C TYR A 39 -1.32 7.61 2.95
N ALA A 40 -0.44 7.20 3.87
CA ALA A 40 0.78 6.46 3.54
C ALA A 40 0.46 5.20 2.72
N ASP A 41 -0.58 4.45 3.11
CA ASP A 41 -0.99 3.24 2.40
C ASP A 41 -1.52 3.54 0.99
N ALA A 42 -2.22 4.67 0.80
CA ALA A 42 -2.67 5.09 -0.52
C ALA A 42 -1.49 5.45 -1.44
N PHE A 43 -0.42 6.01 -0.88
CA PHE A 43 0.81 6.22 -1.64
C PHE A 43 1.51 4.92 -2.02
N VAL A 44 1.55 3.93 -1.12
CA VAL A 44 2.08 2.60 -1.48
C VAL A 44 1.30 2.04 -2.67
N HIS A 45 -0.04 2.12 -2.65
CA HIS A 45 -0.87 1.73 -3.79
C HIS A 45 -0.56 2.52 -5.06
N LEU A 46 -0.34 3.84 -4.95
CA LEU A 46 0.07 4.66 -6.08
C LEU A 46 1.41 4.21 -6.67
N MET A 47 2.38 3.80 -5.85
CA MET A 47 3.66 3.27 -6.33
C MET A 47 3.48 1.97 -7.12
N PHE A 48 2.65 1.04 -6.65
CA PHE A 48 2.30 -0.15 -7.44
C PHE A 48 1.66 0.23 -8.79
N ILE A 49 0.68 1.14 -8.77
CA ILE A 49 -0.03 1.59 -9.98
C ILE A 49 0.94 2.28 -10.96
N LYS A 50 1.88 3.09 -10.46
CA LYS A 50 2.88 3.80 -11.28
C LYS A 50 3.76 2.84 -12.08
N HIS A 51 4.04 1.66 -11.54
CA HIS A 51 4.90 0.65 -12.16
C HIS A 51 4.13 -0.45 -12.90
N ALA A 52 2.79 -0.38 -12.93
CA ALA A 52 1.95 -1.28 -13.69
C ALA A 52 1.43 -0.62 -14.99
N VAL A 53 1.23 -1.41 -16.04
CA VAL A 53 0.57 -0.96 -17.29
C VAL A 53 -0.94 -0.73 -17.10
N GLY A 54 -1.45 -1.17 -15.95
CA GLY A 54 -2.83 -1.10 -15.47
C GLY A 54 -3.00 -2.20 -14.44
N ILE A 55 -3.74 -1.94 -13.36
CA ILE A 55 -3.93 -2.93 -12.30
C ILE A 55 -5.38 -2.96 -11.83
N SER A 56 -5.95 -4.16 -11.66
CA SER A 56 -7.27 -4.31 -11.07
C SER A 56 -7.22 -4.08 -9.56
N GLN A 57 -8.36 -3.76 -8.94
CA GLN A 57 -8.44 -3.66 -7.48
C GLN A 57 -8.11 -4.99 -6.79
N PHE A 58 -8.43 -6.12 -7.42
CA PHE A 58 -8.13 -7.43 -6.86
C PHE A 58 -6.62 -7.66 -6.80
N GLU A 59 -5.92 -7.52 -7.92
CA GLU A 59 -4.46 -7.69 -8.00
C GLU A 59 -3.71 -6.73 -7.07
N LEU A 60 -4.16 -5.48 -7.00
CA LEU A 60 -3.56 -4.48 -6.11
C LEU A 60 -3.75 -4.85 -4.64
N GLY A 61 -4.89 -5.42 -4.27
CA GLY A 61 -5.16 -5.91 -2.92
C GLY A 61 -4.25 -7.07 -2.53
N GLU A 62 -4.10 -8.05 -3.41
CA GLU A 62 -3.20 -9.21 -3.22
C GLU A 62 -1.74 -8.77 -3.09
N LEU A 63 -1.23 -7.96 -4.03
CA LEU A 63 0.16 -7.51 -4.03
C LEU A 63 0.53 -6.65 -2.81
N SER A 64 -0.42 -5.86 -2.32
CA SER A 64 -0.20 -4.99 -1.16
C SER A 64 -0.66 -5.59 0.17
N ASN A 65 -1.13 -6.84 0.17
CA ASN A 65 -1.76 -7.49 1.32
C ASN A 65 -2.78 -6.58 2.03
N THR A 66 -3.61 -5.89 1.25
CA THR A 66 -4.58 -4.91 1.75
C THR A 66 -6.00 -5.43 1.56
N ASN A 67 -6.79 -5.39 2.62
CA ASN A 67 -8.19 -5.78 2.55
C ASN A 67 -9.02 -4.84 1.62
N LYS A 68 -10.16 -5.35 1.15
CA LYS A 68 -11.02 -4.66 0.18
C LYS A 68 -11.50 -3.28 0.64
N SER A 69 -11.83 -3.11 1.93
CA SER A 69 -12.43 -1.86 2.43
C SER A 69 -11.39 -0.74 2.51
N THR A 70 -10.20 -1.04 3.05
CA THR A 70 -9.06 -0.12 3.06
C THR A 70 -8.63 0.22 1.64
N LEU A 71 -8.53 -0.78 0.77
CA LEU A 71 -8.14 -0.56 -0.62
C LEU A 71 -9.11 0.36 -1.36
N SER A 72 -10.42 0.13 -1.19
CA SER A 72 -11.45 0.98 -1.81
C SER A 72 -11.34 2.45 -1.35
N ARG A 73 -11.08 2.68 -0.05
CA ARG A 73 -10.86 4.02 0.49
C ARG A 73 -9.61 4.68 -0.08
N ASN A 74 -8.51 3.94 -0.16
CA ASN A 74 -7.23 4.45 -0.67
C ASN A 74 -7.34 4.82 -2.15
N ILE A 75 -7.94 3.95 -2.97
CA ILE A 75 -8.17 4.23 -4.39
C ILE A 75 -9.06 5.44 -4.57
N LYS A 76 -10.12 5.57 -3.76
CA LYS A 76 -10.98 6.76 -3.81
C LYS A 76 -10.17 8.04 -3.60
N ILE A 77 -9.29 8.07 -2.59
CA ILE A 77 -8.41 9.23 -2.35
C ILE A 77 -7.48 9.50 -3.52
N LEU A 78 -6.93 8.48 -4.16
CA LEU A 78 -6.09 8.66 -5.34
C LEU A 78 -6.86 9.22 -6.54
N LEU A 79 -8.13 8.81 -6.72
CA LEU A 79 -9.03 9.34 -7.74
C LEU A 79 -9.41 10.80 -7.42
N ASP A 80 -9.78 11.08 -6.17
CA ASP A 80 -10.20 12.41 -5.71
C ASP A 80 -9.04 13.44 -5.80
N ASN A 81 -7.79 12.98 -5.67
CA ASN A 81 -6.59 13.81 -5.88
C ASN A 81 -6.08 13.78 -7.33
N GLU A 82 -6.85 13.20 -8.26
CA GLU A 82 -6.53 13.15 -9.68
C GLU A 82 -5.18 12.49 -10.02
N LEU A 83 -4.70 11.57 -9.18
CA LEU A 83 -3.41 10.88 -9.39
C LEU A 83 -3.57 9.65 -10.28
N VAL A 84 -4.76 9.06 -10.28
CA VAL A 84 -5.09 7.85 -11.04
C VAL A 84 -6.41 8.04 -11.75
N ILE A 85 -6.65 7.18 -12.75
CA ILE A 85 -7.91 7.09 -13.46
C ILE A 85 -8.40 5.65 -13.46
N LYS A 86 -9.72 5.49 -13.45
CA LYS A 86 -10.38 4.18 -13.54
C LYS A 86 -10.93 4.01 -14.95
N LYS A 87 -10.55 2.93 -15.64
CA LYS A 87 -11.08 2.58 -16.95
C LYS A 87 -11.62 1.15 -16.93
N GLN A 88 -12.76 0.95 -17.58
CA GLN A 88 -13.27 -0.38 -17.84
C GLN A 88 -12.52 -0.94 -19.06
N GLN A 89 -12.02 -2.16 -18.94
CA GLN A 89 -11.44 -2.90 -20.06
C GLN A 89 -12.48 -3.92 -20.54
N PRO A 90 -13.13 -3.69 -21.71
CA PRO A 90 -14.13 -4.62 -22.24
C PRO A 90 -13.53 -6.00 -22.52
N GLU A 91 -12.27 -6.04 -22.95
CA GLU A 91 -11.54 -7.24 -23.36
C GLU A 91 -11.13 -8.12 -22.17
N LEU A 92 -10.96 -7.55 -20.97
CA LEU A 92 -10.58 -8.24 -19.74
C LEU A 92 -11.78 -8.37 -18.78
N MET A 93 -12.83 -9.04 -19.25
CA MET A 93 -14.02 -9.39 -18.45
C MET A 93 -14.78 -8.20 -17.85
N LYS A 94 -14.80 -7.03 -18.52
CA LYS A 94 -15.50 -5.82 -18.04
C LYS A 94 -15.05 -5.37 -16.65
N MET A 95 -13.86 -5.77 -16.21
CA MET A 95 -13.32 -5.35 -14.92
C MET A 95 -12.81 -3.92 -14.97
N ASN A 96 -12.82 -3.29 -13.80
CA ASN A 96 -12.30 -1.95 -13.64
C ASN A 96 -10.80 -2.00 -13.33
N TYR A 97 -10.01 -1.40 -14.22
CA TYR A 97 -8.57 -1.25 -14.05
C TYR A 97 -8.22 0.18 -13.68
N ILE A 98 -7.15 0.32 -12.92
CA ILE A 98 -6.62 1.58 -12.42
C ILE A 98 -5.31 1.86 -13.12
N TYR A 99 -5.17 3.09 -13.59
CA TYR A 99 -4.01 3.56 -14.34
C TYR A 99 -3.50 4.85 -13.73
N LEU A 100 -2.20 5.09 -13.82
CA LEU A 100 -1.63 6.40 -13.51
C LEU A 100 -2.21 7.46 -14.47
N LYS A 101 -2.64 8.61 -13.93
CA LYS A 101 -3.05 9.73 -14.79
C LYS A 101 -1.80 10.30 -15.46
N LYS A 102 -1.78 10.34 -16.80
CA LYS A 102 -0.71 11.05 -17.53
C LYS A 102 -0.90 12.55 -17.32
N VAL A 103 0.13 13.23 -16.83
CA VAL A 103 0.16 14.70 -16.83
C VAL A 103 0.28 15.15 -18.29
N SER A 104 -0.65 15.99 -18.73
CA SER A 104 -0.66 16.56 -20.09
C SER A 104 0.28 17.76 -20.17
#